data_AF-M1KJQ2-F1
#
_entry.id   AF-M1KJQ2-F1
#
_cell.length_a   1.000
_cell.length_b   1.000
_cell.length_c   1.000
_cell.angle_alpha   90.00
_cell.angle_beta   90.00
_cell.angle_gamma   90.00
#
_symmetry.space_group_name_H-M   'P 1'
#
loop_
_entity.id
_entity.type
_entity.pdbx_description
1 polymer ?
#
loop_
_entity_poly.entity_id
_entity_poly.type
_entity_poly.pdbx_seq_one_letter_code
_entity_poly.pdbx_strand_id
1 'polypeptide(L)'
;MFSFKRRMETFAGWPEDYGAATPESLSIAGFMCLSAESDDLTVRCVYCDKTLECWERTDVPAKEHYLHMSVCPLFNVNKVEGRVHMFDGWNPKEARVLARKGFVKYNLGDMDFIFCYKCGSIDRNHVCRRKRGCPYNAEKSSNIFFYDLIGGAYNKELARYTECNLYIPNQLREFLGMVVSDARMSALGSIGDAIDVYVSNKLADMEKAMDNDIEKILGEMAGGIEGKDPERGRCMSLDVLPTTAENSR
;
A
#
# COMPACT_ATOMS: atom_id res chain seq x y z
N MET A 1 -10.57 -21.46 -9.07
CA MET A 1 -11.46 -20.27 -9.07
C MET A 1 -11.00 -19.24 -10.10
N PHE A 2 -11.92 -18.57 -10.80
CA PHE A 2 -11.60 -17.53 -11.80
C PHE A 2 -11.02 -16.26 -11.17
N SER A 3 -9.99 -15.68 -11.78
CA SER A 3 -9.43 -14.37 -11.39
C SER A 3 -10.35 -13.22 -11.77
N PHE A 4 -10.17 -12.03 -11.16
CA PHE A 4 -10.92 -10.82 -11.52
C PHE A 4 -10.79 -10.50 -13.01
N LYS A 5 -9.58 -10.55 -13.57
CA LYS A 5 -9.34 -10.42 -15.02
C LYS A 5 -10.20 -11.39 -15.84
N ARG A 6 -10.24 -12.68 -15.49
CA ARG A 6 -11.08 -13.65 -16.20
C ARG A 6 -12.58 -13.45 -15.97
N ARG A 7 -12.99 -12.95 -14.80
CA ARG A 7 -14.39 -12.60 -14.54
C ARG A 7 -14.81 -11.41 -15.39
N MET A 8 -13.97 -10.38 -15.52
CA MET A 8 -14.19 -9.23 -16.41
C MET A 8 -14.44 -9.66 -17.85
N GLU A 9 -13.64 -10.59 -18.38
CA GLU A 9 -13.79 -11.13 -19.74
C GLU A 9 -15.18 -11.74 -20.01
N THR A 10 -15.85 -12.27 -18.98
CA THR A 10 -17.20 -12.85 -19.15
C THR A 10 -18.29 -11.79 -19.40
N PHE A 11 -18.04 -10.53 -19.06
CA PHE A 11 -19.00 -9.43 -19.21
C PHE A 11 -18.91 -8.72 -20.58
N ALA A 12 -18.30 -9.35 -21.59
CA ALA A 12 -18.14 -8.75 -22.92
C ALA A 12 -19.47 -8.31 -23.59
N GLY A 13 -20.59 -8.96 -23.24
CA GLY A 13 -21.94 -8.59 -23.70
C GLY A 13 -22.77 -7.78 -22.70
N TRP A 14 -22.21 -7.43 -21.54
CA TRP A 14 -22.94 -6.68 -20.52
C TRP A 14 -23.24 -5.26 -21.00
N PRO A 15 -24.45 -4.71 -20.76
CA PRO A 15 -24.78 -3.39 -21.26
C PRO A 15 -23.84 -2.30 -20.73
N GLU A 16 -23.38 -1.43 -21.63
CA GLU A 16 -22.65 -0.23 -21.25
C GLU A 16 -23.56 0.70 -20.44
N ASP A 17 -22.97 1.44 -19.49
CA ASP A 17 -23.66 2.41 -18.64
C ASP A 17 -24.92 1.87 -17.92
N TYR A 18 -24.90 0.60 -17.49
CA TYR A 18 -26.01 -0.02 -16.75
C TYR A 18 -26.26 0.60 -15.36
N GLY A 19 -25.34 1.44 -14.87
CA GLY A 19 -25.44 2.11 -13.57
C GLY A 19 -24.38 1.59 -12.59
N ALA A 20 -24.79 1.22 -11.37
CA ALA A 20 -23.87 0.76 -10.33
C ALA A 20 -23.30 -0.65 -10.57
N ALA A 21 -24.03 -1.50 -11.30
CA ALA A 21 -23.62 -2.84 -11.69
C ALA A 21 -22.81 -2.83 -13.00
N THR A 22 -21.60 -2.30 -12.95
CA THR A 22 -20.62 -2.36 -14.06
C THR A 22 -19.88 -3.70 -14.05
N PRO A 23 -19.27 -4.12 -15.17
CA PRO A 23 -18.41 -5.30 -15.22
C PRO A 23 -17.35 -5.33 -14.10
N GLU A 24 -16.75 -4.20 -13.77
CA GLU A 24 -15.73 -4.07 -12.72
C GLU A 24 -16.34 -4.30 -11.34
N SER A 25 -17.48 -3.67 -11.05
CA SER A 25 -18.13 -3.80 -9.73
C SER A 25 -18.72 -5.19 -9.51
N LEU A 26 -19.25 -5.82 -10.55
CA LEU A 26 -19.70 -7.22 -10.52
C LEU A 26 -18.52 -8.16 -10.33
N SER A 27 -17.46 -7.97 -11.11
CA SER A 27 -16.25 -8.80 -11.03
C SER A 27 -15.58 -8.67 -9.67
N ILE A 28 -15.48 -7.47 -9.08
CA ILE A 28 -14.87 -7.27 -7.76
C ILE A 28 -15.74 -7.79 -6.62
N ALA A 29 -17.07 -7.83 -6.80
CA ALA A 29 -18.00 -8.49 -5.89
C ALA A 29 -18.00 -10.03 -6.02
N GLY A 30 -17.13 -10.57 -6.90
CA GLY A 30 -16.89 -12.01 -7.06
C GLY A 30 -17.77 -12.67 -8.11
N PHE A 31 -18.51 -11.90 -8.92
CA PHE A 31 -19.39 -12.44 -9.96
C PHE A 31 -18.68 -12.67 -11.28
N MET A 32 -19.12 -13.71 -12.00
CA MET A 32 -18.91 -13.89 -13.44
C MET A 32 -20.28 -13.86 -14.13
N CYS A 33 -20.31 -13.37 -15.36
CA CYS A 33 -21.50 -13.42 -16.20
C CYS A 33 -21.73 -14.85 -16.70
N LEU A 34 -22.99 -15.31 -16.61
CA LEU A 34 -23.41 -16.59 -17.21
C LEU A 34 -24.10 -16.38 -18.55
N SER A 35 -24.88 -15.30 -18.64
CA SER A 35 -25.64 -14.89 -19.80
C SER A 35 -25.68 -13.37 -19.82
N ALA A 36 -25.51 -12.80 -21.01
CA ALA A 36 -25.69 -11.39 -21.28
C ALA A 36 -26.54 -11.19 -22.54
N GLU A 37 -27.39 -12.17 -22.86
CA GLU A 37 -28.37 -12.02 -23.94
C GLU A 37 -29.48 -11.06 -23.51
N SER A 38 -30.15 -10.42 -24.49
CA SER A 38 -30.86 -9.13 -24.36
C SER A 38 -31.84 -8.96 -23.19
N ASP A 39 -32.29 -10.03 -22.54
CA ASP A 39 -33.22 -10.00 -21.41
C ASP A 39 -32.76 -10.82 -20.19
N ASP A 40 -31.58 -11.46 -20.23
CA ASP A 40 -31.06 -12.33 -19.16
C ASP A 40 -29.68 -11.84 -18.69
N LEU A 41 -29.69 -10.95 -17.71
CA LEU A 41 -28.50 -10.43 -17.05
C LEU A 41 -28.15 -11.25 -15.82
N THR A 42 -27.79 -12.51 -16.05
CA THR A 42 -27.51 -13.45 -14.97
C THR A 42 -26.02 -13.53 -14.65
N VAL A 43 -25.71 -13.41 -13.36
CA VAL A 43 -24.35 -13.52 -12.84
C VAL A 43 -24.26 -14.56 -11.73
N ARG A 44 -23.10 -15.22 -11.58
CA ARG A 44 -22.84 -16.20 -10.51
C ARG A 44 -21.58 -15.88 -9.75
N CYS A 45 -21.66 -15.94 -8.43
CA CYS A 45 -20.49 -15.77 -7.58
C CYS A 45 -19.58 -16.99 -7.65
N VAL A 46 -18.28 -16.78 -7.87
CA VAL A 46 -17.31 -17.87 -7.93
C VAL A 46 -16.93 -18.46 -6.56
N TYR A 47 -17.30 -17.78 -5.46
CA TYR A 47 -16.96 -18.17 -4.08
C TYR A 47 -18.08 -18.93 -3.36
N CYS A 48 -19.34 -18.68 -3.72
CA CYS A 48 -20.51 -19.22 -3.03
C CYS A 48 -21.59 -19.76 -3.97
N ASP A 49 -21.36 -19.71 -5.28
CA ASP A 49 -22.27 -20.15 -6.34
C ASP A 49 -23.65 -19.47 -6.38
N LYS A 50 -23.88 -18.44 -5.55
CA LYS A 50 -25.11 -17.64 -5.61
C LYS A 50 -25.22 -17.01 -6.99
N THR A 51 -26.38 -17.24 -7.61
CA THR A 51 -26.77 -16.64 -8.88
C THR A 51 -27.74 -15.48 -8.61
N LEU A 52 -27.54 -14.35 -9.29
CA LEU A 52 -28.39 -13.16 -9.22
C LEU A 52 -28.74 -12.70 -10.64
N GLU A 53 -29.97 -12.23 -10.79
CA GLU A 53 -30.61 -11.77 -12.02
C GLU A 53 -31.49 -10.55 -11.70
N CYS A 54 -32.14 -9.96 -12.70
CA CYS A 54 -33.06 -8.82 -12.54
C CYS A 54 -32.42 -7.59 -11.86
N TRP A 55 -31.21 -7.25 -12.28
CA TRP A 55 -30.46 -6.10 -11.76
C TRP A 55 -31.17 -4.77 -12.04
N GLU A 56 -31.19 -3.88 -11.06
CA GLU A 56 -31.61 -2.50 -11.23
C GLU A 56 -30.39 -1.56 -11.38
N ARG A 57 -30.59 -0.39 -11.99
CA ARG A 57 -29.51 0.58 -12.21
C ARG A 57 -28.85 1.07 -10.90
N THR A 58 -29.58 0.99 -9.80
CA THR A 58 -29.15 1.41 -8.45
C THR A 58 -28.52 0.28 -7.64
N ASP A 59 -28.53 -0.95 -8.14
CA ASP A 59 -28.04 -2.10 -7.39
C ASP A 59 -26.52 -2.08 -7.27
N VAL A 60 -26.05 -2.07 -6.03
CA VAL A 60 -24.62 -2.16 -5.73
C VAL A 60 -24.27 -3.65 -5.60
N PRO A 61 -23.42 -4.22 -6.47
CA PRO A 61 -23.20 -5.67 -6.51
C PRO A 61 -22.79 -6.32 -5.19
N ALA A 62 -21.90 -5.69 -4.43
CA ALA A 62 -21.48 -6.21 -3.13
C ALA A 62 -22.62 -6.20 -2.09
N LYS A 63 -23.51 -5.19 -2.16
CA LYS A 63 -24.66 -5.07 -1.27
C LYS A 63 -25.69 -6.16 -1.60
N GLU A 64 -26.07 -6.29 -2.86
CA GLU A 64 -27.00 -7.35 -3.30
C GLU A 64 -26.45 -8.74 -2.97
N HIS A 65 -25.18 -8.98 -3.27
CA HIS A 65 -24.54 -10.23 -2.91
C HIS A 65 -24.61 -10.52 -1.40
N TYR A 66 -24.37 -9.53 -0.55
CA TYR A 66 -24.48 -9.72 0.89
C TYR A 66 -25.93 -9.97 1.34
N LEU A 67 -26.90 -9.23 0.80
CA LEU A 67 -28.32 -9.38 1.15
C LEU A 67 -28.84 -10.77 0.78
N HIS A 68 -28.42 -11.30 -0.36
CA HIS A 68 -28.88 -12.60 -0.88
C HIS A 68 -28.03 -13.80 -0.45
N MET A 69 -26.78 -13.60 -0.01
CA MET A 69 -25.86 -14.66 0.42
C MET A 69 -24.81 -14.14 1.43
N SER A 70 -25.27 -13.72 2.61
CA SER A 70 -24.41 -13.17 3.67
C SER A 70 -23.35 -14.14 4.23
N VAL A 71 -23.51 -15.45 3.98
CA VAL A 71 -22.56 -16.50 4.39
C VAL A 71 -21.35 -16.63 3.44
N CYS A 72 -21.36 -15.91 2.31
CA CYS A 72 -20.26 -15.92 1.36
C CYS A 72 -18.92 -15.55 2.03
N PRO A 73 -17.80 -16.23 1.69
CA PRO A 73 -16.48 -15.94 2.24
C PRO A 73 -16.05 -14.47 2.14
N LEU A 74 -16.48 -13.76 1.09
CA LEU A 74 -16.16 -12.34 0.88
C LEU A 74 -16.61 -11.45 2.05
N PHE A 75 -17.76 -11.76 2.66
CA PHE A 75 -18.32 -10.98 3.77
C PHE A 75 -17.91 -11.52 5.14
N ASN A 76 -17.16 -12.63 5.17
CA ASN A 76 -16.76 -13.35 6.36
C ASN A 76 -15.23 -13.42 6.50
N VAL A 77 -14.48 -12.50 5.87
CA VAL A 77 -13.01 -12.41 6.00
C VAL A 77 -12.56 -12.01 7.40
N ASN A 78 -13.46 -11.56 8.27
CA ASN A 78 -13.17 -11.39 9.69
C ASN A 78 -12.96 -12.74 10.41
N LYS A 79 -13.59 -13.82 9.93
CA LYS A 79 -13.43 -15.20 10.43
C LYS A 79 -12.28 -15.91 9.73
N VAL A 80 -11.58 -16.80 10.45
CA VAL A 80 -10.45 -17.56 9.86
C VAL A 80 -10.94 -18.46 8.74
N GLU A 81 -12.08 -19.10 8.94
CA GLU A 81 -12.70 -20.07 8.04
C GLU A 81 -13.08 -19.43 6.71
N GLY A 82 -13.66 -18.22 6.75
CA GLY A 82 -13.95 -17.43 5.55
C GLY A 82 -12.68 -17.15 4.75
N ARG A 83 -11.59 -16.75 5.42
CA ARG A 83 -10.31 -16.54 4.74
C ARG A 83 -9.72 -17.82 4.16
N VAL A 84 -9.77 -18.94 4.89
CA VAL A 84 -9.28 -20.24 4.41
C VAL A 84 -10.00 -20.66 3.13
N HIS A 85 -11.31 -20.45 3.04
CA HIS A 85 -12.08 -20.78 1.84
C HIS A 85 -11.65 -19.98 0.60
N MET A 86 -11.04 -18.80 0.79
CA MET A 86 -10.52 -18.01 -0.33
C MET A 86 -9.19 -18.53 -0.87
N PHE A 87 -8.50 -19.41 -0.14
CA PHE A 87 -7.27 -20.08 -0.62
C PHE A 87 -7.59 -21.31 -1.48
N ASP A 88 -8.44 -21.13 -2.49
CA ASP A 88 -8.77 -22.22 -3.43
C ASP A 88 -7.50 -22.75 -4.13
N GLY A 89 -7.43 -24.07 -4.27
CA GLY A 89 -6.30 -24.80 -4.84
C GLY A 89 -5.03 -24.89 -3.97
N TRP A 90 -5.03 -24.36 -2.74
CA TRP A 90 -3.87 -24.40 -1.84
C TRP A 90 -3.92 -25.57 -0.84
N ASN A 91 -2.76 -25.90 -0.28
CA ASN A 91 -2.70 -26.82 0.85
C ASN A 91 -3.48 -26.24 2.06
N PRO A 92 -4.44 -26.97 2.64
CA PRO A 92 -5.26 -26.46 3.74
C PRO A 92 -4.47 -26.03 4.99
N LYS A 93 -3.32 -26.67 5.27
CA LYS A 93 -2.47 -26.31 6.42
C LYS A 93 -1.80 -24.96 6.18
N GLU A 94 -1.24 -24.74 5.00
CA GLU A 94 -0.58 -23.49 4.61
C GLU A 94 -1.57 -22.33 4.54
N ALA A 95 -2.72 -22.55 3.90
CA ALA A 95 -3.83 -21.60 3.85
C ALA A 95 -4.25 -21.17 5.26
N ARG A 96 -4.37 -22.12 6.20
CA ARG A 96 -4.76 -21.83 7.59
C ARG A 96 -3.70 -21.03 8.34
N VAL A 97 -2.41 -21.23 8.07
CA VAL A 97 -1.33 -20.42 8.67
C VAL A 97 -1.45 -18.97 8.25
N LEU A 98 -1.60 -18.70 6.95
CA LEU A 98 -1.78 -17.34 6.43
C LEU A 98 -3.11 -16.71 6.87
N ALA A 99 -4.19 -17.48 6.81
CA ALA A 99 -5.50 -17.04 7.27
C ALA A 99 -5.46 -16.62 8.74
N ARG A 100 -4.81 -17.37 9.64
CA ARG A 100 -4.67 -16.96 11.06
C ARG A 100 -3.92 -15.64 11.24
N LYS A 101 -2.95 -15.35 10.39
CA LYS A 101 -2.23 -14.06 10.36
C LYS A 101 -3.06 -12.91 9.74
N GLY A 102 -4.24 -13.21 9.21
CA GLY A 102 -5.15 -12.22 8.63
C GLY A 102 -4.98 -12.02 7.12
N PHE A 103 -4.39 -12.98 6.42
CA PHE A 103 -4.27 -12.92 4.97
C PHE A 103 -5.46 -13.57 4.27
N VAL A 104 -5.80 -13.03 3.10
CA VAL A 104 -6.70 -13.60 2.12
C VAL A 104 -5.96 -13.79 0.81
N LYS A 105 -6.34 -14.79 0.03
CA LYS A 105 -6.01 -14.90 -1.39
C LYS A 105 -7.18 -14.36 -2.18
N TYR A 106 -6.94 -13.39 -3.06
CA TYR A 106 -7.99 -12.81 -3.90
C TYR A 106 -7.43 -12.52 -5.29
N ASN A 107 -7.68 -13.43 -6.22
CA ASN A 107 -7.02 -13.42 -7.53
C ASN A 107 -7.46 -12.22 -8.37
N LEU A 108 -6.65 -11.16 -8.41
CA LEU A 108 -6.91 -9.97 -9.23
C LEU A 108 -6.50 -10.14 -10.69
N GLY A 109 -5.39 -10.84 -10.94
CA GLY A 109 -4.87 -11.11 -12.28
C GLY A 109 -4.46 -12.57 -12.46
N ASP A 110 -3.38 -12.80 -13.19
CA ASP A 110 -2.85 -14.15 -13.45
C ASP A 110 -2.01 -14.71 -12.28
N MET A 111 -1.79 -13.90 -11.24
CA MET A 111 -1.04 -14.27 -10.04
C MET A 111 -1.94 -14.33 -8.80
N ASP A 112 -1.58 -15.22 -7.87
CA ASP A 112 -2.20 -15.30 -6.55
C ASP A 112 -1.86 -14.04 -5.75
N PHE A 113 -2.86 -13.17 -5.60
CA PHE A 113 -2.69 -11.92 -4.88
C PHE A 113 -3.11 -12.10 -3.41
N ILE A 114 -2.12 -12.06 -2.52
CA ILE A 114 -2.27 -12.40 -1.11
C ILE A 114 -1.93 -11.19 -0.25
N PHE A 115 -2.88 -10.76 0.58
CA PHE A 115 -2.70 -9.55 1.39
C PHE A 115 -3.51 -9.62 2.68
N CYS A 116 -3.13 -8.79 3.65
CA CYS A 116 -3.87 -8.64 4.89
C CYS A 116 -5.24 -8.01 4.63
N TYR A 117 -6.34 -8.69 4.94
CA TYR A 117 -7.69 -8.19 4.64
C TYR A 117 -8.01 -6.86 5.34
N LYS A 118 -7.32 -6.55 6.45
CA LYS A 118 -7.57 -5.34 7.25
C LYS A 118 -6.96 -4.10 6.64
N CYS A 119 -5.71 -4.17 6.18
CA CYS A 119 -4.93 -2.99 5.77
C CYS A 119 -4.36 -3.08 4.35
N GLY A 120 -4.48 -4.23 3.69
CA GLY A 120 -3.95 -4.46 2.34
C GLY A 120 -2.47 -4.82 2.29
N SER A 121 -1.74 -4.93 3.40
CA SER A 121 -0.30 -5.25 3.32
C SER A 121 -0.05 -6.61 2.63
N ILE A 122 0.83 -6.62 1.63
CA ILE A 122 1.25 -7.83 0.88
C ILE A 122 2.45 -8.54 1.52
N ASP A 123 3.11 -7.91 2.50
CA ASP A 123 4.22 -8.51 3.23
C ASP A 123 3.72 -9.67 4.09
N ARG A 124 4.13 -10.90 3.79
CA ARG A 124 3.71 -12.12 4.49
C ARG A 124 4.19 -12.18 5.96
N ASN A 125 5.15 -11.34 6.34
CA ASN A 125 5.63 -11.20 7.72
C ASN A 125 4.90 -10.08 8.49
N HIS A 126 3.96 -9.39 7.85
CA HIS A 126 3.20 -8.31 8.45
C HIS A 126 2.43 -8.74 9.71
N VAL A 127 2.50 -7.90 10.76
CA VAL A 127 1.65 -7.98 11.95
C VAL A 127 0.71 -6.78 11.96
N CYS A 128 -0.58 -7.04 11.77
CA CYS A 128 -1.55 -5.96 11.61
C CYS A 128 -1.89 -5.29 12.93
N ARG A 129 -1.63 -3.97 13.00
CA ARG A 129 -1.97 -3.13 14.16
C ARG A 129 -3.48 -2.87 14.31
N ARG A 130 -4.30 -3.12 13.28
CA ARG A 130 -5.76 -2.94 13.34
C ARG A 130 -6.38 -4.03 14.25
N LYS A 131 -6.77 -3.62 15.47
CA LYS A 131 -7.02 -4.52 16.63
C LYS A 131 -8.20 -5.49 16.48
N ARG A 132 -9.28 -5.17 15.76
CA ARG A 132 -10.39 -6.12 15.50
C ARG A 132 -10.86 -6.05 14.05
N GLY A 133 -11.08 -7.21 13.45
CA GLY A 133 -11.89 -7.28 12.23
C GLY A 133 -13.35 -7.05 12.61
N CYS A 134 -14.03 -6.13 11.95
CA CYS A 134 -15.48 -6.02 12.05
C CYS A 134 -16.14 -6.95 11.03
N PRO A 135 -17.37 -7.42 11.31
CA PRO A 135 -18.23 -8.00 10.28
C PRO A 135 -18.45 -6.99 9.14
N TYR A 136 -18.74 -7.51 7.95
CA TYR A 136 -19.20 -6.67 6.84
C TYR A 136 -20.52 -5.99 7.21
N ASN A 137 -20.70 -4.75 6.75
CA ASN A 137 -21.94 -4.00 6.89
C ASN A 137 -22.22 -3.27 5.57
N ALA A 138 -23.31 -3.63 4.90
CA ALA A 138 -23.67 -3.07 3.60
C ALA A 138 -24.07 -1.58 3.65
N GLU A 139 -24.42 -1.05 4.83
CA GLU A 139 -24.88 0.33 5.01
C GLU A 139 -23.78 1.26 5.56
N LYS A 140 -22.63 0.71 5.97
CA LYS A 140 -21.56 1.49 6.61
C LYS A 140 -20.21 1.11 6.07
N SER A 141 -19.47 2.11 5.57
CA SER A 141 -18.05 1.94 5.31
C SER A 141 -17.31 1.53 6.58
N SER A 142 -16.34 0.64 6.40
CA SER A 142 -15.48 0.16 7.46
C SER A 142 -14.06 0.52 7.10
N ASN A 143 -13.19 0.78 8.09
CA ASN A 143 -11.75 0.90 7.84
C ASN A 143 -11.11 -0.49 7.66
N ILE A 144 -11.67 -1.34 6.78
CA ILE A 144 -11.18 -2.67 6.44
C ILE A 144 -10.97 -2.71 4.94
N PHE A 145 -9.69 -2.77 4.55
CA PHE A 145 -9.26 -2.72 3.15
C PHE A 145 -10.03 -3.68 2.23
N PHE A 146 -10.28 -4.91 2.69
CA PHE A 146 -11.00 -5.89 1.87
C PHE A 146 -12.46 -5.51 1.59
N TYR A 147 -13.13 -4.85 2.54
CA TYR A 147 -14.52 -4.42 2.34
C TYR A 147 -14.59 -3.19 1.43
N ASP A 148 -13.62 -2.29 1.54
CA ASP A 148 -13.47 -1.17 0.59
C ASP A 148 -13.17 -1.70 -0.83
N LEU A 149 -12.35 -2.76 -0.93
CA LEU A 149 -12.04 -3.46 -2.18
C LEU A 149 -13.28 -4.02 -2.87
N ILE A 150 -14.02 -4.91 -2.21
CA ILE A 150 -15.21 -5.51 -2.82
C ILE A 150 -16.35 -4.49 -2.96
N GLY A 151 -16.34 -3.41 -2.18
CA GLY A 151 -17.26 -2.27 -2.32
C GLY A 151 -16.95 -1.36 -3.50
N GLY A 152 -15.85 -1.61 -4.22
CA GLY A 152 -15.50 -0.92 -5.46
C GLY A 152 -14.69 0.37 -5.29
N ALA A 153 -14.14 0.64 -4.10
CA ALA A 153 -13.33 1.83 -3.84
C ALA A 153 -12.09 1.94 -4.74
N TYR A 154 -11.64 0.81 -5.30
CA TYR A 154 -10.45 0.72 -6.16
C TYR A 154 -10.77 0.30 -7.60
N ASN A 155 -12.04 0.34 -8.03
CA ASN A 155 -12.41 -0.18 -9.36
C ASN A 155 -11.72 0.57 -10.50
N LYS A 156 -11.53 1.89 -10.36
CA LYS A 156 -10.86 2.71 -11.38
C LYS A 156 -9.39 2.31 -11.53
N GLU A 157 -8.71 2.07 -10.42
CA GLU A 157 -7.33 1.62 -10.38
C GLU A 157 -7.21 0.22 -10.97
N LEU A 158 -8.11 -0.69 -10.60
CA LEU A 158 -8.13 -2.06 -11.09
C LEU A 158 -8.42 -2.17 -12.59
N ALA A 159 -9.34 -1.36 -13.12
CA ALA A 159 -9.60 -1.27 -14.56
C ALA A 159 -8.32 -0.88 -15.33
N ARG A 160 -7.60 0.14 -14.86
CA ARG A 160 -6.31 0.53 -15.44
C ARG A 160 -5.29 -0.61 -15.37
N TYR A 161 -5.22 -1.34 -14.26
CA TYR A 161 -4.31 -2.49 -14.13
C TYR A 161 -4.61 -3.59 -15.15
N THR A 162 -5.88 -3.83 -15.49
CA THR A 162 -6.26 -4.83 -16.50
C THR A 162 -6.00 -4.38 -17.94
N GLU A 163 -6.00 -3.07 -18.19
CA GLU A 163 -5.76 -2.48 -19.51
C GLU A 163 -4.27 -2.21 -19.80
N CYS A 164 -3.47 -1.97 -18.76
CA CYS A 164 -2.08 -1.55 -18.89
C CYS A 164 -1.13 -2.74 -19.04
N ASN A 165 -0.68 -3.00 -20.27
CA ASN A 165 0.46 -3.87 -20.56
C ASN A 165 1.77 -3.08 -20.34
N LEU A 166 2.03 -2.65 -19.10
CA LEU A 166 3.20 -1.84 -18.76
C LEU A 166 4.49 -2.65 -18.86
N TYR A 167 5.27 -2.40 -19.91
CA TYR A 167 6.65 -2.85 -19.99
C TYR A 167 7.51 -2.01 -19.03
N ILE A 168 8.01 -2.64 -17.97
CA ILE A 168 8.96 -2.02 -17.03
C ILE A 168 10.38 -2.46 -17.44
N PRO A 169 11.23 -1.54 -17.92
CA PRO A 169 12.63 -1.84 -18.20
C PRO A 169 13.35 -2.41 -16.97
N ASN A 170 14.25 -3.37 -17.16
CA ASN A 170 14.91 -4.09 -16.05
C ASN A 170 15.61 -3.16 -15.06
N GLN A 171 16.25 -2.08 -15.54
CA GLN A 171 16.93 -1.10 -14.67
C GLN A 171 15.96 -0.38 -13.73
N LEU A 172 14.72 -0.12 -14.20
CA LEU A 172 13.70 0.55 -13.39
C LEU A 172 13.05 -0.43 -12.39
N ARG A 173 13.15 -1.74 -12.63
CA ARG A 173 12.59 -2.78 -11.75
C ARG A 173 13.31 -2.85 -10.41
N GLU A 174 14.63 -2.72 -10.41
CA GLU A 174 15.44 -2.70 -9.18
C GLU A 174 15.13 -1.46 -8.34
N PHE A 175 15.11 -0.28 -8.98
CA PHE A 175 14.75 0.97 -8.34
C PHE A 175 13.32 0.96 -7.77
N LEU A 176 12.34 0.52 -8.55
CA LEU A 176 10.96 0.36 -8.07
C LEU A 176 10.86 -0.66 -6.94
N GLY A 177 11.66 -1.72 -6.97
CA GLY A 177 11.78 -2.68 -5.88
C GLY A 177 12.26 -2.04 -4.58
N MET A 178 13.27 -1.17 -4.64
CA MET A 178 13.75 -0.41 -3.48
C MET A 178 12.67 0.53 -2.93
N VAL A 179 12.04 1.33 -3.79
CA VAL A 179 10.98 2.29 -3.41
C VAL A 179 9.79 1.58 -2.75
N VAL A 180 9.30 0.49 -3.36
CA VAL A 180 8.17 -0.29 -2.82
C VAL A 180 8.55 -1.04 -1.55
N SER A 181 9.81 -1.47 -1.38
CA SER A 181 10.23 -2.17 -0.15
C SER A 181 10.29 -1.29 1.09
N ASP A 182 10.62 -0.01 0.90
CA ASP A 182 10.71 0.99 1.97
C ASP A 182 9.32 1.53 2.34
N ALA A 183 8.45 1.67 1.34
CA ALA A 183 7.06 2.01 1.55
C ALA A 183 6.29 0.77 2.04
N ARG A 184 5.85 0.74 3.30
CA ARG A 184 4.93 -0.29 3.82
C ARG A 184 3.54 -0.16 3.19
N MET A 185 3.45 -0.46 1.90
CA MET A 185 2.29 -0.16 1.08
C MET A 185 1.12 -1.11 1.32
N SER A 186 -0.08 -0.60 1.10
CA SER A 186 -1.25 -1.42 0.85
C SER A 186 -1.18 -2.02 -0.56
N ALA A 187 -1.88 -3.13 -0.76
CA ALA A 187 -1.89 -3.92 -1.99
C ALA A 187 -2.20 -3.12 -3.27
N LEU A 188 -2.95 -2.03 -3.14
CA LEU A 188 -3.40 -1.19 -4.26
C LEU A 188 -2.96 0.27 -4.11
N GLY A 189 -1.96 0.55 -3.26
CA GLY A 189 -1.34 1.87 -3.20
C GLY A 189 -0.71 2.22 -4.56
N SER A 190 -0.78 3.50 -4.93
CA SER A 190 -0.19 3.95 -6.19
C SER A 190 1.34 3.98 -6.09
N ILE A 191 2.05 3.88 -7.22
CA ILE A 191 3.50 4.12 -7.26
C ILE A 191 3.82 5.53 -6.75
N GLY A 192 2.92 6.50 -6.96
CA GLY A 192 3.04 7.85 -6.38
C GLY A 192 3.10 7.81 -4.85
N ASP A 193 2.17 7.09 -4.22
CA ASP A 193 2.17 6.93 -2.74
C ASP A 193 3.45 6.25 -2.25
N ALA A 194 4.01 5.31 -3.04
CA ALA A 194 5.27 4.64 -2.74
C ALA A 194 6.44 5.64 -2.74
N ILE A 195 6.49 6.45 -3.79
CA ILE A 195 7.52 7.49 -3.98
C ILE A 195 7.43 8.52 -2.87
N ASP A 196 6.22 9.00 -2.56
CA ASP A 196 6.03 10.02 -1.53
C ASP A 196 6.50 9.53 -0.16
N VAL A 197 6.19 8.27 0.19
CA VAL A 197 6.67 7.64 1.44
C VAL A 197 8.18 7.47 1.44
N TYR A 198 8.76 6.97 0.34
CA TYR A 198 10.21 6.78 0.21
C TYR A 198 10.96 8.12 0.32
N VAL A 199 10.52 9.14 -0.41
CA VAL A 199 11.10 10.48 -0.39
C VAL A 199 10.99 11.08 1.02
N SER A 200 9.83 10.99 1.66
CA SER A 200 9.64 11.49 3.02
C SER A 200 10.58 10.81 4.02
N ASN A 201 10.74 9.49 3.95
CA ASN A 201 11.66 8.75 4.81
C ASN A 201 13.11 9.16 4.56
N LYS A 202 13.53 9.29 3.30
CA LYS A 202 14.91 9.69 2.95
C LYS A 202 15.24 11.11 3.38
N LEU A 203 14.29 12.04 3.25
CA LEU A 203 14.46 13.40 3.75
C LEU A 203 14.65 13.41 5.28
N ALA A 204 13.87 12.60 6.01
CA ALA A 204 14.04 12.47 7.46
C ALA A 204 15.37 11.83 7.87
N ASP A 205 15.84 10.81 7.13
CA ASP A 205 17.16 10.20 7.34
C ASP A 205 18.29 11.24 7.14
N MET A 206 18.17 12.07 6.10
CA MET A 206 19.14 13.13 5.78
C MET A 206 19.14 14.25 6.82
N GLU A 207 17.97 14.70 7.27
CA GLU A 207 17.83 15.71 8.33
C GLU A 207 18.51 15.22 9.61
N LYS A 208 18.23 13.98 10.01
CA LYS A 208 18.87 13.36 11.17
C LYS A 208 20.38 13.21 11.03
N ALA A 209 20.88 12.89 9.83
CA ALA A 209 22.31 12.82 9.57
C ALA A 209 22.98 14.20 9.71
N MET A 210 22.34 15.24 9.18
CA MET A 210 22.81 16.62 9.29
C MET A 210 22.81 17.11 10.74
N ASP A 211 21.78 16.79 11.53
CA ASP A 211 21.74 17.12 12.96
C ASP A 211 22.91 16.47 13.72
N ASN A 212 23.20 15.19 13.47
CA ASN A 212 24.33 14.51 14.09
C ASN A 212 25.68 15.14 13.70
N ASP A 213 25.84 15.56 12.44
CA ASP A 213 27.06 16.23 11.98
C ASP A 213 27.22 17.60 12.64
N ILE A 214 26.13 18.36 12.81
CA ILE A 214 26.13 19.63 13.56
C ILE A 214 26.53 19.39 15.02
N GLU A 215 25.94 18.40 15.70
CA GLU A 215 26.29 18.04 17.08
C GLU A 215 27.77 17.66 17.20
N LYS A 216 28.29 16.91 16.24
CA LYS A 216 29.71 16.53 16.20
C LYS A 216 30.62 17.74 16.04
N ILE A 217 30.31 18.66 15.13
CA ILE A 217 31.09 19.89 14.94
C ILE A 217 31.06 20.75 16.20
N LEU A 218 29.88 20.92 16.83
CA LEU A 218 29.75 21.68 18.08
C LEU A 218 30.56 21.04 19.22
N GLY A 219 30.58 19.71 19.31
CA GLY A 219 31.41 18.97 20.27
C GLY A 219 32.91 19.16 20.03
N GLU A 220 33.36 19.13 18.78
CA GLU A 220 34.77 19.38 18.41
C GLU A 220 35.18 20.83 18.69
N MET A 221 34.29 21.80 18.46
CA MET A 221 34.53 23.21 18.79
C MET A 221 34.60 23.45 20.31
N ALA A 222 33.77 22.77 21.10
CA ALA A 222 33.81 22.85 22.56
C ALA A 222 35.10 22.22 23.14
N GLY A 223 35.53 21.07 22.61
CA GLY A 223 36.77 20.41 23.04
C GLY A 223 38.05 21.15 22.67
N GLY A 224 38.02 22.00 21.62
CA GLY A 224 39.16 22.85 21.22
C GLY A 224 39.39 24.07 22.13
N ILE A 225 38.41 24.45 22.95
CA ILE A 225 38.49 25.63 23.83
C ILE A 225 39.13 25.30 25.19
N GLU A 226 39.04 24.04 25.65
CA GLU A 226 39.62 23.62 26.95
C GLU A 226 41.15 23.39 26.92
N GLY A 227 41.81 23.53 25.76
CA GLY A 227 43.23 23.23 25.56
C GLY A 227 44.21 24.42 25.53
N LYS A 228 43.78 25.66 25.79
CA LYS A 228 44.69 26.83 25.81
C LYS A 228 44.74 27.50 27.18
N ASP A 229 45.73 27.09 27.96
CA ASP A 229 46.14 27.66 29.25
C ASP A 229 46.69 29.10 29.07
N PRO A 230 46.27 30.11 29.85
CA PRO A 230 46.70 31.49 29.68
C PRO A 230 47.79 31.87 30.69
N GLU A 231 49.06 31.48 30.48
CA GLU A 231 50.18 32.13 31.17
C GLU A 231 51.46 32.15 30.34
N ARG A 232 51.90 33.37 29.96
CA ARG A 232 53.22 33.93 30.35
C ARG A 232 53.49 35.23 29.59
N GLY A 233 53.28 36.34 30.29
CA GLY A 233 54.07 37.54 30.03
C GLY A 233 55.52 37.31 30.44
N ARG A 234 56.46 37.78 29.62
CA ARG A 234 57.82 38.10 30.10
C ARG A 234 58.28 39.40 29.44
N CYS A 235 58.24 40.44 30.27
CA CYS A 235 58.90 41.72 30.09
C CYS A 235 60.42 41.49 29.95
N MET A 236 61.07 42.14 28.97
CA MET A 236 62.51 42.37 28.98
C MET A 236 62.78 43.85 28.84
N SER A 237 63.56 44.36 29.79
CA SER A 237 63.90 45.74 30.05
C SER A 237 65.05 46.23 29.16
N LEU A 238 64.91 47.49 28.72
CA LEU A 238 65.93 48.57 28.59
C LEU A 238 67.32 48.25 28.02
N ASP A 239 67.66 48.93 26.92
CA ASP A 239 68.92 49.67 26.82
C ASP A 239 68.72 51.00 26.07
N VAL A 240 69.39 52.04 26.56
CA VAL A 240 69.27 53.46 26.20
C VAL A 240 70.47 53.91 25.37
N LEU A 241 70.20 54.42 24.14
CA LEU A 241 70.81 55.54 23.37
C LEU A 241 72.37 55.66 23.22
N PRO A 242 72.92 56.15 22.07
CA PRO A 242 72.72 57.56 21.67
C PRO A 242 72.66 57.93 20.18
N THR A 243 72.17 59.17 20.03
CA THR A 243 72.06 60.15 18.95
C THR A 243 73.22 60.30 17.94
N THR A 244 72.86 60.65 16.69
CA THR A 244 73.37 61.79 15.85
C THR A 244 72.44 61.91 14.62
N ALA A 245 71.66 62.96 14.40
CA ALA A 245 71.98 64.30 13.87
C ALA A 245 72.13 64.37 12.33
N GLU A 246 71.73 65.53 11.78
CA GLU A 246 71.79 66.04 10.39
C GLU A 246 70.51 65.84 9.54
N ASN A 247 69.60 66.83 9.39
CA ASN A 247 69.66 68.10 8.61
C ASN A 247 70.28 67.87 7.22
N SER A 248 69.79 68.33 6.06
CA SER A 248 68.91 69.44 5.63
C SER A 248 68.87 69.30 4.08
N ARG A 249 67.85 69.68 3.33
CA ARG A 249 67.36 71.03 2.97
C ARG A 249 66.13 70.87 2.09
#